data_AF-A0A1M6ZNP9-F1
#
_entry.id   AF-A0A1M6ZNP9-F1
#
_cell.length_a   1.000
_cell.length_b   1.000
_cell.length_c   1.000
_cell.angle_alpha   90.00
_cell.angle_beta   90.00
_cell.angle_gamma   90.00
#
_symmetry.space_group_name_H-M   'P 1'
#
loop_
_entity.id
_entity.type
_entity.pdbx_description
1 polymer ?
#
loop_
_entity_poly.entity_id
_entity_poly.type
_entity_poly.pdbx_seq_one_letter_code
_entity_poly.pdbx_strand_id
1 'polypeptide(L)'
;MRTKDVANAIRVNRSYLSKRFKDEDDETITDYIHKIKIELSIGLMESSTYHLNEIAELLGYRNYSYFSRVIKKCYHMSPVSI
;
A
#
# COMPACT_ATOMS: atom_id res chain seq x y z
N MET A 1 -1.76 -6.87 3.38
CA MET A 1 -0.71 -7.58 2.63
C MET A 1 0.67 -6.98 2.86
N ARG A 2 1.68 -7.81 3.11
CA ARG A 2 3.12 -7.49 3.23
C ARG A 2 3.92 -8.45 2.35
N THR A 3 5.20 -8.17 2.10
CA THR A 3 6.09 -9.04 1.29
C THR A 3 6.08 -10.50 1.74
N LYS A 4 6.00 -10.77 3.06
CA LYS A 4 5.93 -12.15 3.57
C LYS A 4 4.67 -12.86 3.07
N ASP A 5 3.55 -12.14 2.99
CA ASP A 5 2.26 -12.72 2.64
C ASP A 5 2.28 -13.11 1.16
N VAL A 6 2.89 -12.28 0.31
CA VAL A 6 3.12 -12.57 -1.12
C VAL A 6 4.06 -13.77 -1.28
N ALA A 7 5.20 -13.77 -0.59
CA ALA A 7 6.17 -14.87 -0.64
C ALA A 7 5.53 -16.21 -0.25
N ASN A 8 4.72 -16.22 0.82
CA ASN A 8 3.98 -17.39 1.26
C ASN A 8 2.94 -17.85 0.23
N ALA A 9 2.19 -16.92 -0.37
CA ALA A 9 1.16 -17.23 -1.36
C ALA A 9 1.73 -17.94 -2.59
N ILE A 10 2.94 -17.56 -3.02
CA ILE A 10 3.63 -18.17 -4.17
C ILE A 10 4.67 -19.23 -3.77
N ARG A 11 4.71 -19.61 -2.49
CA ARG A 11 5.62 -20.64 -1.93
C ARG A 11 7.11 -20.40 -2.19
N VAL A 12 7.56 -19.16 -2.13
CA VAL A 12 8.98 -18.79 -2.20
C VAL A 12 9.45 -18.18 -0.90
N ASN A 13 10.77 -18.15 -0.67
CA ASN A 13 11.31 -17.41 0.46
C ASN A 13 11.30 -15.89 0.18
N ARG A 14 11.16 -15.09 1.23
CA ARG A 14 11.08 -13.62 1.13
C ARG A 14 12.32 -13.00 0.48
N SER A 15 13.52 -13.47 0.82
CA SER A 15 14.78 -12.92 0.33
C SER A 15 14.95 -13.15 -1.17
N TYR A 16 14.56 -14.32 -1.65
CA TYR A 16 14.52 -14.70 -3.06
C TYR A 16 13.55 -13.82 -3.82
N LEU A 17 12.33 -13.65 -3.30
CA LEU A 17 11.34 -12.75 -3.91
C LEU A 17 11.85 -11.31 -3.97
N SER A 18 12.40 -10.79 -2.86
CA SER A 18 12.94 -9.43 -2.83
C SER A 18 14.10 -9.22 -3.80
N LYS A 19 15.02 -10.19 -3.89
CA LYS A 19 16.14 -10.14 -4.85
C LYS A 19 15.63 -10.21 -6.28
N ARG A 20 14.81 -11.22 -6.60
CA ARG A 20 14.31 -11.45 -7.96
C ARG A 20 13.48 -10.27 -8.46
N PHE A 21 12.62 -9.71 -7.59
CA PHE A 21 11.82 -8.54 -7.95
C PHE A 21 12.70 -7.34 -8.26
N LYS A 22 13.75 -7.08 -7.46
CA LYS A 22 14.68 -5.97 -7.70
C LYS A 22 15.58 -6.18 -8.92
N ASP A 23 15.82 -7.42 -9.32
CA ASP A 23 16.57 -7.75 -10.54
C ASP A 23 15.70 -7.56 -11.81
N GLU A 24 14.37 -7.65 -11.68
CA GLU A 24 13.41 -7.50 -12.78
C GLU A 24 12.78 -6.09 -12.86
N ASP A 25 12.76 -5.37 -11.74
CA ASP A 25 12.10 -4.07 -11.58
C ASP A 25 13.04 -3.07 -10.88
N ASP A 26 12.93 -1.78 -11.24
CA ASP A 26 13.71 -0.71 -10.63
C ASP A 26 13.22 -0.33 -9.22
N GLU A 27 12.09 -0.86 -8.74
CA GLU A 27 11.60 -0.66 -7.37
C GLU A 27 11.68 -1.89 -6.47
N THR A 28 11.61 -1.69 -5.15
CA THR A 28 11.53 -2.85 -4.25
C THR A 28 10.11 -3.39 -4.22
N ILE A 29 9.94 -4.69 -4.02
CA ILE A 29 8.60 -5.28 -3.82
C ILE A 29 7.81 -4.63 -2.67
N THR A 30 8.49 -4.08 -1.67
CA THR A 30 7.81 -3.37 -0.57
C THR A 30 7.21 -2.07 -1.07
N ASP A 31 7.95 -1.32 -1.90
CA ASP A 31 7.49 -0.08 -2.51
C ASP A 31 6.35 -0.36 -3.50
N TYR A 32 6.48 -1.40 -4.33
CA TYR A 32 5.42 -1.84 -5.24
C TYR A 32 4.13 -2.19 -4.47
N ILE A 33 4.21 -2.98 -3.40
CA ILE A 33 3.03 -3.30 -2.55
C ILE A 33 2.43 -2.03 -1.95
N HIS A 34 3.24 -1.07 -1.53
CA HIS A 34 2.72 0.21 -1.03
C HIS A 34 1.99 0.98 -2.14
N LYS A 35 2.56 1.07 -3.34
CA LYS A 35 1.93 1.75 -4.48
C LYS A 35 0.56 1.16 -4.80
N ILE A 36 0.46 -0.16 -4.93
CA ILE A 36 -0.82 -0.86 -5.15
C ILE A 36 -1.84 -0.57 -4.05
N LYS A 37 -1.42 -0.54 -2.78
CA LYS A 37 -2.33 -0.19 -1.68
C LYS A 37 -2.84 1.24 -1.75
N ILE A 38 -1.99 2.18 -2.18
CA ILE A 38 -2.40 3.57 -2.35
C ILE A 38 -3.40 3.69 -3.52
N GLU A 39 -3.15 3.02 -4.64
CA GLU A 39 -4.10 2.98 -5.76
C GLU A 39 -5.46 2.41 -5.35
N LEU A 40 -5.47 1.30 -4.60
CA LEU A 40 -6.70 0.72 -4.05
C LEU A 40 -7.42 1.66 -3.08
N SER A 41 -6.66 2.39 -2.26
CA SER A 41 -7.25 3.36 -1.32
C SER A 41 -7.97 4.48 -2.03
N ILE A 42 -7.45 4.94 -3.17
CA ILE A 42 -8.08 6.00 -3.98
C ILE A 42 -9.40 5.47 -4.54
N GLY A 43 -9.39 4.27 -5.14
CA GLY A 43 -10.61 3.65 -5.65
C GLY A 43 -11.66 3.46 -4.56
N LEU A 44 -11.26 3.09 -3.33
CA LEU A 44 -12.17 2.99 -2.19
C LEU A 44 -12.72 4.35 -1.76
N MET A 45 -11.90 5.40 -1.74
CA MET A 45 -12.36 6.76 -1.40
C MET A 45 -13.37 7.32 -2.42
N GLU A 46 -13.22 6.98 -3.70
CA GLU A 46 -14.13 7.43 -4.76
C GLU A 46 -15.43 6.63 -4.84
N SER A 47 -15.40 5.34 -4.46
CA SER A 47 -16.51 4.41 -4.70
C SER A 47 -17.32 4.02 -3.46
N SER A 48 -16.89 4.40 -2.26
CA SER A 48 -17.52 3.94 -1.01
C SER A 48 -17.86 5.07 -0.04
N THR A 49 -18.64 4.73 0.98
CA THR A 49 -18.90 5.58 2.15
C THR A 49 -17.90 5.36 3.28
N TYR A 50 -16.80 4.64 3.03
CA TYR A 50 -15.81 4.33 4.06
C TYR A 50 -15.05 5.59 4.47
N HIS A 51 -14.92 5.80 5.76
CA HIS A 51 -14.05 6.82 6.31
C HIS A 51 -12.57 6.42 6.13
N LEU A 52 -11.68 7.42 6.10
CA LEU A 52 -10.26 7.21 5.80
C LEU A 52 -9.57 6.26 6.81
N ASN A 53 -10.04 6.21 8.05
CA ASN A 53 -9.58 5.24 9.05
C ASN A 53 -9.98 3.80 8.71
N GLU A 54 -11.19 3.58 8.23
CA GLU A 54 -11.68 2.26 7.82
C GLU A 54 -10.90 1.75 6.61
N ILE A 55 -10.63 2.62 5.64
CA ILE A 55 -9.79 2.31 4.48
C ILE A 55 -8.36 1.94 4.92
N ALA A 56 -7.79 2.65 5.90
CA ALA A 56 -6.48 2.33 6.44
C ALA A 56 -6.45 0.92 7.06
N GLU A 57 -7.48 0.57 7.83
CA GLU A 57 -7.63 -0.75 8.44
C GLU A 57 -7.80 -1.86 7.40
N LEU A 58 -8.67 -1.66 6.40
CA LEU A 58 -8.89 -2.59 5.28
C LEU A 58 -7.59 -2.90 4.52
N LEU A 59 -6.73 -1.91 4.32
CA LEU A 59 -5.44 -2.07 3.64
C LEU A 59 -4.32 -2.58 4.56
N GLY A 60 -4.64 -2.79 5.83
CA GLY A 60 -3.74 -3.36 6.85
C GLY A 60 -2.69 -2.38 7.36
N TYR A 61 -2.97 -1.07 7.36
CA TYR A 61 -2.15 -0.06 8.03
C TYR A 61 -2.49 -0.03 9.52
N ARG A 62 -1.50 -0.36 10.37
CA ARG A 62 -1.67 -0.29 11.83
C ARG A 62 -1.60 1.12 12.39
N ASN A 63 -1.01 2.04 11.63
CA ASN A 63 -0.81 3.42 12.02
C ASN A 63 -1.51 4.32 11.00
N TYR A 64 -2.67 4.86 11.41
CA TYR A 64 -3.45 5.77 10.60
C TYR A 64 -2.69 7.04 10.22
N SER A 65 -1.92 7.63 11.15
CA SER A 65 -1.14 8.85 10.89
C SER A 65 -0.10 8.63 9.79
N TYR A 66 0.54 7.46 9.75
CA TYR A 66 1.44 7.07 8.67
C TYR A 66 0.69 6.95 7.34
N PHE A 67 -0.43 6.21 7.31
CA PHE A 67 -1.27 6.08 6.13
C PHE A 67 -1.74 7.44 5.60
N SER A 68 -2.31 8.28 6.46
CA SER A 68 -2.77 9.63 6.12
C SER A 68 -1.64 10.48 5.53
N ARG A 69 -0.43 10.41 6.09
CA ARG A 69 0.74 11.14 5.55
C ARG A 69 1.13 10.64 4.16
N VAL A 70 1.14 9.33 3.94
CA VAL A 70 1.48 8.73 2.63
C VAL A 70 0.43 9.11 1.59
N ILE A 71 -0.85 8.97 1.91
CA ILE A 71 -1.97 9.33 1.02
C ILE A 71 -1.90 10.81 0.63
N LYS A 72 -1.74 11.72 1.60
CA LYS A 72 -1.60 13.16 1.33
C LYS A 72 -0.42 13.47 0.42
N LYS A 73 0.71 12.78 0.60
CA LYS A 73 1.89 12.94 -0.26
C LYS A 73 1.61 12.46 -1.69
N CYS A 74 0.92 11.34 -1.86
CA CYS A 74 0.57 10.80 -3.17
C CYS A 74 -0.48 11.65 -3.89
N TYR A 75 -1.48 12.14 -3.15
CA TYR A 75 -2.59 12.92 -3.70
C TYR A 75 -2.25 14.41 -3.89
N HIS A 76 -1.09 14.88 -3.42
CA HIS A 76 -0.69 16.30 -3.39
C HIS A 76 -1.70 17.25 -2.71
N MET A 77 -2.79 16.74 -2.12
CA MET A 77 -3.77 17.55 -1.39
C MET A 77 -3.69 17.28 0.12
N SER A 78 -3.58 18.38 0.85
CA SER A 78 -3.67 18.48 2.31
C SER A 78 -5.16 18.63 2.73
N PRO A 79 -5.55 18.24 3.96
CA PRO A 79 -6.94 17.92 4.34
C PRO A 79 -7.74 19.17 4.73
N VAL A 80 -8.05 20.03 3.78
CA VAL A 80 -9.01 21.14 4.00
C VAL A 80 -10.04 21.25 2.88
N SER A 81 -9.97 20.42 1.82
CA SER A 81 -10.81 20.62 0.64
C SER A 81 -11.12 19.33 -0.11
N ILE A 82 -11.76 18.38 0.56
CA ILE A 82 -12.73 17.45 -0.05
C ILE A 82 -13.96 17.47 0.83
#